data_AF-A0A7C1QNT7-F1
#
_entry.id   AF-A0A7C1QNT7-F1
#
_cell.length_a   1.000
_cell.length_b   1.000
_cell.length_c   1.000
_cell.angle_alpha   90.00
_cell.angle_beta   90.00
_cell.angle_gamma   90.00
#
_symmetry.space_group_name_H-M   'P 1'
#
loop_
_entity.id
_entity.type
_entity.pdbx_description
1 polymer ?
#
loop_
_entity_poly.entity_id
_entity_poly.type
_entity_poly.pdbx_seq_one_letter_code
_entity_poly.pdbx_strand_id
1 'polypeptide(L)' 'MKEVTYRFIGVIHSPFKEPKGVPIQPSAARGIKGTVEVFPEYSQGLKDIEGFSHIILIYHFHL' A
#
# COMPACT_ATOMS: atom_id res chain seq x y z
N MET A 1 -18.72 15.75 -16.26
CA MET A 1 -17.79 15.50 -15.13
C MET A 1 -16.39 15.85 -15.59
N LYS A 2 -15.52 16.35 -14.69
CA LYS A 2 -14.09 16.55 -14.99
C LYS A 2 -13.34 15.25 -14.72
N GLU A 3 -12.40 14.92 -15.58
CA GLU A 3 -11.53 13.76 -15.43
C GLU A 3 -10.44 14.05 -14.39
N VAL A 4 -10.04 13.01 -13.66
CA VAL A 4 -8.92 13.05 -12.70
C VAL A 4 -8.00 11.87 -13.01
N THR A 5 -6.73 12.17 -13.25
CA THR A 5 -5.67 11.17 -13.45
C THR A 5 -4.71 11.18 -12.26
N TYR A 6 -4.13 10.03 -11.92
CA TYR A 6 -3.13 9.91 -10.87
C TYR A 6 -1.95 9.06 -11.35
N ARG A 7 -0.82 9.18 -10.64
CA ARG A 7 0.40 8.41 -10.90
C ARG A 7 0.67 7.48 -9.74
N PHE A 8 1.14 6.28 -10.03
CA PHE A 8 1.64 5.37 -9.01
C PHE A 8 2.92 5.95 -8.40
N ILE A 9 3.04 5.81 -7.08
CA ILE A 9 4.21 6.26 -6.31
C ILE A 9 5.02 5.10 -5.74
N GLY A 10 4.63 3.87 -6.04
CA GLY A 10 5.19 2.69 -5.42
C GLY A 10 4.39 1.42 -5.70
N VAL A 11 4.81 0.34 -5.05
CA VAL A 11 4.24 -1.01 -5.18
C VAL A 11 4.04 -1.62 -3.78
N ILE A 12 2.92 -2.32 -3.59
CA ILE A 12 2.65 -3.08 -2.36
C ILE A 12 3.02 -4.54 -2.61
N HIS A 13 3.96 -5.05 -1.82
CA HIS A 13 4.36 -6.46 -1.79
C HIS A 13 3.61 -7.17 -0.67
N SER A 14 2.89 -8.22 -1.02
CA SER A 14 2.16 -9.06 -0.08
C SER A 14 2.39 -10.55 -0.40
N PRO A 15 2.17 -11.47 0.55
CA PRO A 15 2.26 -12.90 0.25
C PRO A 15 1.12 -13.42 -0.62
N PHE A 16 0.09 -12.60 -0.88
CA PHE A 16 -1.04 -12.96 -1.73
C PHE A 16 -0.72 -12.65 -3.19
N LYS A 17 -0.76 -13.67 -4.04
CA LYS A 17 -0.53 -13.56 -5.49
C LYS A 17 -1.82 -13.36 -6.29
N GLU A 18 -2.96 -13.66 -5.67
CA GLU A 18 -4.28 -13.60 -6.28
C GLU A 18 -5.30 -13.08 -5.24
N PRO A 19 -6.42 -12.47 -5.65
CA PRO A 19 -7.46 -12.03 -4.72
C PRO A 19 -8.04 -13.15 -3.86
N LYS A 20 -8.00 -14.40 -4.36
CA LYS A 20 -8.48 -15.57 -3.64
C LYS A 20 -7.60 -15.85 -2.42
N GLY A 21 -8.22 -15.84 -1.24
CA GLY A 21 -7.53 -16.10 0.02
C GLY A 21 -6.99 -14.83 0.71
N VAL A 22 -7.19 -13.64 0.13
CA VAL A 22 -6.95 -12.38 0.83
C VAL A 22 -7.98 -12.24 1.96
N PRO A 23 -7.56 -12.01 3.21
CA PRO A 23 -8.47 -11.77 4.32
C PRO A 23 -9.38 -10.59 4.03
N ILE A 24 -10.70 -10.79 4.15
CA ILE A 24 -11.69 -9.72 3.99
C ILE A 24 -11.50 -8.65 5.08
N GLN A 25 -11.06 -9.07 6.27
CA GLN A 25 -10.85 -8.19 7.41
C GLN A 25 -9.36 -8.14 7.81
N PRO A 26 -8.81 -6.93 8.09
CA PRO A 26 -7.42 -6.77 8.55
C PRO A 26 -7.10 -7.56 9.83
N SER A 27 -8.07 -7.75 10.72
CA SER A 27 -7.92 -8.56 11.94
C SER A 27 -7.52 -10.01 11.65
N ALA A 28 -8.02 -10.58 10.54
CA ALA A 28 -7.70 -11.93 10.09
C ALA A 28 -6.33 -11.99 9.37
N ALA A 29 -5.71 -10.85 9.07
CA ALA A 29 -4.34 -10.76 8.56
C ALA A 29 -3.29 -10.63 9.68
N ARG A 30 -3.65 -10.82 10.95
CA ARG A 30 -2.71 -10.75 12.08
C ARG A 30 -1.54 -11.71 11.85
N GLY A 31 -0.32 -11.17 11.92
CA GLY A 31 0.92 -11.94 11.70
C GLY A 31 1.37 -12.01 10.24
N ILE A 32 0.54 -11.56 9.29
CA ILE A 32 0.92 -11.45 7.89
C ILE A 32 1.68 -10.13 7.70
N LYS A 33 2.89 -10.22 7.14
CA LYS A 33 3.71 -9.05 6.83
C LYS A 33 3.55 -8.69 5.36
N GLY A 34 3.53 -7.39 5.08
CA GLY A 34 3.64 -6.81 3.75
C GLY A 34 4.68 -5.70 3.76
N THR A 35 5.12 -5.30 2.57
CA THR A 35 6.09 -4.21 2.39
C THR A 35 5.54 -3.24 1.35
N VAL A 36 5.64 -1.94 1.64
CA VAL A 36 5.34 -0.90 0.67
C VAL A 36 6.66 -0.35 0.16
N GLU A 37 6.91 -0.51 -1.13
CA GLU A 37 8.05 0.07 -1.82
C GLU A 37 7.61 1.39 -2.43
N VAL A 38 8.27 2.48 -2.06
CA VAL A 38 8.04 3.82 -2.64
C VAL A 38 9.14 4.11 -3.64
N PHE A 39 8.77 4.61 -4.82
CA PHE A 39 9.77 4.88 -5.86
C PHE A 39 10.78 5.96 -5.41
N PRO A 40 12.05 5.86 -5.82
CA PRO A 40 13.11 6.76 -5.34
C PRO A 40 12.79 8.25 -5.45
N GLU A 41 12.12 8.67 -6.52
CA GLU A 41 11.72 10.06 -6.75
C GLU A 41 10.72 10.61 -5.71
N TYR A 42 10.03 9.74 -4.96
CA TYR A 42 9.08 10.11 -3.91
C TYR A 42 9.60 9.88 -2.50
N SER A 43 10.84 9.38 -2.35
CA SER A 43 11.44 9.01 -1.05
C SER A 43 11.49 10.16 -0.04
N GLN A 44 11.66 11.41 -0.49
CA GLN A 44 11.66 12.58 0.39
C GLN A 44 10.33 12.77 1.12
N GLY A 45 9.21 12.29 0.56
CA GLY A 45 7.90 12.35 1.20
C GLY A 45 7.74 11.41 2.41
N LEU A 46 8.70 10.52 2.64
CA LEU A 46 8.73 9.61 3.80
C LEU A 46 9.44 10.21 5.02
N LYS A 47 9.92 11.46 4.93
CA LYS A 47 10.59 12.10 6.05
C LYS A 47 9.71 12.04 7.31
N ASP A 48 10.31 11.61 8.42
CA ASP A 48 9.68 11.51 9.75
C ASP A 48 8.56 10.45 9.86
N ILE A 49 8.41 9.57 8.86
CA ILE A 49 7.39 8.50 8.88
C ILE A 49 7.58 7.53 10.06
N GLU A 50 8.81 7.39 10.55
CA GLU A 50 9.15 6.56 11.70
C GLU A 50 8.51 7.07 13.01
N GLY A 51 8.06 8.32 13.04
CA GLY A 51 7.33 8.89 14.17
C GLY A 51 5.89 8.38 14.35
N PHE A 52 5.38 7.61 13.37
CA PHE A 52 4.01 7.11 13.37
C PHE A 52 3.97 5.59 13.58
N SER A 53 3.01 5.13 14.39
CA SER A 53 2.77 3.69 14.59
C SER A 53 1.91 3.05 13.49
N HIS A 54 1.14 3.86 12.77
CA HIS A 54 0.18 3.43 11.75
C HIS A 54 0.11 4.44 10.62
N ILE A 55 -0.17 3.95 9.42
CA ILE A 55 -0.40 4.74 8.21
C ILE A 55 -1.64 4.25 7.48
N ILE A 56 -2.21 5.09 6.62
CA ILE A 56 -3.27 4.73 5.69
C ILE A 56 -2.66 4.59 4.30
N LEU A 57 -2.92 3.47 3.63
CA LEU A 57 -2.53 3.26 2.25
C LEU A 57 -3.73 3.48 1.34
N ILE A 58 -3.59 4.38 0.39
CA ILE A 58 -4.52 4.52 -0.74
C ILE A 58 -3.86 3.84 -1.92
N TYR A 59 -4.51 2.80 -2.44
CA TYR A 59 -3.95 1.97 -3.50
C TYR A 59 -5.02 1.63 -4.55
N HIS A 60 -4.54 1.23 -5.73
CA HIS A 60 -5.40 0.91 -6.86
C HIS A 60 -5.61 -0.62 -6.95
N PHE A 61 -6.87 -1.05 -6.94
CA PHE A 61 -7.24 -2.42 -7.29
C PHE A 61 -7.12 -2.58 -8.82
N HIS A 62 -5.98 -3.11 -9.25
CA HIS A 62 -5.56 -3.16 -10.66
C HIS A 62 -5.94 -4.47 -11.38
N LEU A 63 -6.51 -5.44 -10.67
CA LEU A 63 -6.95 -6.74 -11.18
C LEU A 63 -8.46 -6.79 -11.36
#